data_AF-Q125X3-F1
#
_entry.id   AF-Q125X3-F1
#
_cell.length_a   1.000
_cell.length_b   1.000
_cell.length_c   1.000
_cell.angle_alpha   90.00
_cell.angle_beta   90.00
_cell.angle_gamma   90.00
#
_symmetry.space_group_name_H-M   'P 1'
#
loop_
_entity.id
_entity.type
_entity.pdbx_description
1 polymer ?
#
loop_
_entity_poly.entity_id
_entity_poly.type
_entity_poly.pdbx_seq_one_letter_code
_entity_poly.pdbx_strand_id
1 'polypeptide(L)'
;MNCPCCHARYPFEAALQDDAAREVNGLLVVMQPQLMRPLISYIGLFRSAGRQLAWERALRLMQETLNLAPFNPAALESALVDTIAAMDEKRGQGGFKPLANHNYLKRVIESTTARQEAASSLVQTPLDGAPPARVPKSKSGQAVVALEGMKR
;
A
#
# COMPACT_ATOMS: atom_id res chain seq x y z
N MET A 1 6.53 -12.92 -29.46
CA MET A 1 6.50 -13.79 -28.25
C MET A 1 5.14 -14.48 -28.17
N ASN A 2 5.01 -15.59 -27.42
CA ASN A 2 3.72 -16.30 -27.27
C ASN A 2 3.11 -16.00 -25.90
N CYS A 3 1.82 -15.69 -25.84
CA CYS A 3 1.14 -15.48 -24.57
C CYS A 3 1.12 -16.78 -23.73
N PRO A 4 1.59 -16.78 -22.47
CA PRO A 4 1.55 -17.98 -21.65
C PRO A 4 0.12 -18.39 -21.23
N CYS A 5 -0.87 -17.49 -21.36
CA CYS A 5 -2.26 -17.76 -20.98
C CYS A 5 -3.08 -18.37 -22.11
N CYS A 6 -2.88 -17.95 -23.36
CA CYS A 6 -3.70 -18.38 -24.50
C CYS A 6 -2.91 -18.78 -25.75
N HIS A 7 -1.58 -18.77 -25.69
CA HIS A 7 -0.67 -19.10 -26.80
C HIS A 7 -0.82 -18.26 -28.07
N ALA A 8 -1.60 -17.17 -28.02
CA ALA A 8 -1.66 -16.21 -29.10
C ALA A 8 -0.26 -15.64 -29.39
N ARG A 9 0.06 -15.52 -30.68
CA ARG A 9 1.28 -14.85 -31.13
C ARG A 9 1.10 -13.34 -30.92
N TYR A 10 2.01 -12.75 -30.16
CA TYR A 10 2.04 -11.32 -29.91
C TYR A 10 3.48 -10.83 -30.14
N PRO A 11 3.78 -10.19 -31.29
CA PRO A 11 5.09 -9.58 -31.50
C PRO A 11 5.29 -8.52 -30.43
N PHE A 12 6.40 -8.59 -29.70
CA PHE A 12 6.61 -7.70 -28.55
C PHE A 12 6.74 -6.25 -29.01
N GLU A 13 7.32 -6.06 -30.19
CA GLU A 13 7.45 -4.81 -30.92
C GLU A 13 6.09 -4.15 -31.16
N ALA A 14 5.01 -4.91 -31.33
CA ALA A 14 3.67 -4.32 -31.48
C ALA A 14 3.22 -3.57 -30.21
N ALA A 15 3.61 -4.05 -29.02
CA ALA A 15 3.37 -3.31 -27.77
C ALA A 15 4.20 -2.02 -27.70
N LEU A 16 5.36 -1.98 -28.35
CA LEU A 16 6.23 -0.81 -28.38
C LEU A 16 5.81 0.22 -29.42
N GLN A 17 4.93 -0.14 -30.36
CA GLN A 17 4.38 0.79 -31.36
C GLN A 17 3.02 1.36 -30.95
N ASP A 18 2.33 0.73 -29.98
CA ASP A 18 1.08 1.21 -29.42
C ASP A 18 1.36 2.25 -28.32
N ASP A 19 0.82 3.46 -28.47
CA ASP A 19 1.10 4.57 -27.55
C ASP A 19 0.61 4.30 -26.13
N ALA A 20 -0.59 3.72 -25.98
CA ALA A 20 -1.12 3.42 -24.66
C ALA A 20 -0.32 2.30 -23.97
N ALA A 21 0.09 1.29 -24.72
CA ALA A 21 0.96 0.24 -24.22
C ALA A 21 2.33 0.81 -23.79
N ARG A 22 2.93 1.71 -24.56
CA ARG A 22 4.19 2.38 -24.19
C ARG A 22 4.05 3.16 -22.90
N GLU A 23 2.96 3.92 -22.74
CA GLU A 23 2.70 4.67 -21.50
C GLU A 23 2.50 3.74 -20.29
N VAL A 24 1.73 2.65 -20.44
CA VAL A 24 1.59 1.63 -19.39
C VAL A 24 2.96 1.07 -19.01
N ASN A 25 3.80 0.70 -19.97
CA ASN A 25 5.14 0.19 -19.69
C ASN A 25 6.01 1.24 -18.99
N GLY A 26 5.96 2.51 -19.42
CA GLY A 26 6.67 3.62 -18.78
C GLY A 26 6.27 3.80 -17.31
N LEU A 27 4.97 3.74 -17.02
CA LEU A 27 4.45 3.80 -15.64
C LEU A 27 4.97 2.65 -14.76
N LEU A 28 5.03 1.43 -15.30
CA LEU A 28 5.44 0.25 -14.54
C LEU A 28 6.95 0.21 -14.28
N VAL A 29 7.77 0.65 -15.24
CA VAL A 29 9.25 0.60 -15.14
C VAL A 29 9.79 1.45 -13.99
N VAL A 30 9.16 2.59 -13.72
CA VAL A 30 9.62 3.53 -12.67
C VAL A 30 9.01 3.24 -11.29
N MET A 31 8.13 2.25 -11.19
CA MET A 31 7.35 1.97 -9.99
C MET A 31 8.06 1.00 -9.05
N GLN A 32 7.89 1.19 -7.74
CA GLN A 32 8.35 0.22 -6.75
C GLN A 32 7.62 -1.12 -6.93
N PRO A 33 8.33 -2.27 -6.89
CA PRO A 33 7.72 -3.58 -7.14
C PRO A 33 6.53 -3.91 -6.22
N GLN A 34 6.54 -3.37 -4.99
CA GLN A 34 5.51 -3.57 -3.97
C GLN A 34 4.16 -2.99 -4.41
N LEU A 35 4.14 -1.81 -5.05
CA LEU A 35 2.92 -1.21 -5.61
C LEU A 35 2.59 -1.73 -7.02
N MET A 36 3.62 -2.00 -7.83
CA MET A 36 3.47 -2.42 -9.23
C MET A 36 2.66 -3.71 -9.37
N ARG A 37 3.02 -4.74 -8.59
CA ARG A 37 2.36 -6.06 -8.65
C ARG A 37 0.87 -6.02 -8.31
N PRO A 38 0.44 -5.46 -7.16
CA PRO A 38 -0.98 -5.37 -6.82
C PRO A 38 -1.72 -4.43 -7.77
N LEU A 39 -1.10 -3.37 -8.30
CA LEU A 39 -1.72 -2.54 -9.34
C LEU A 39 -2.08 -3.39 -10.57
N ILE A 40 -1.13 -4.12 -11.16
CA ILE A 40 -1.39 -4.97 -12.34
C ILE A 40 -2.50 -5.99 -12.05
N SER A 41 -2.43 -6.67 -10.91
CA SER A 41 -3.43 -7.65 -10.49
C SER A 41 -4.82 -7.03 -10.33
N TYR A 42 -4.90 -5.83 -9.73
CA TYR A 42 -6.13 -5.08 -9.56
C TYR A 42 -6.75 -4.68 -10.90
N ILE A 43 -5.97 -4.19 -11.86
CA ILE A 43 -6.45 -3.91 -13.23
C ILE A 43 -7.03 -5.17 -13.88
N GLY A 44 -6.42 -6.34 -13.61
CA GLY A 44 -6.94 -7.64 -14.03
C GLY A 44 -8.36 -7.94 -13.55
N LEU A 45 -8.85 -7.32 -12.47
CA LEU A 45 -10.21 -7.52 -11.96
C LEU A 45 -11.30 -6.86 -12.82
N PHE A 46 -10.93 -5.98 -13.74
CA PHE A 46 -11.87 -5.31 -14.66
C PHE A 46 -12.14 -6.12 -15.94
N ARG A 47 -11.39 -7.21 -16.17
CA ARG A 47 -11.55 -8.04 -17.37
C ARG A 47 -12.56 -9.15 -17.15
N SER A 48 -13.37 -9.44 -18.17
CA SER A 48 -14.22 -10.63 -18.20
C SER A 48 -13.42 -11.89 -18.52
N ALA A 49 -13.96 -13.08 -18.22
CA ALA A 49 -13.29 -14.36 -18.43
C ALA A 49 -12.79 -14.60 -19.87
N GLY A 50 -13.48 -14.05 -20.89
CA GLY A 50 -13.15 -14.29 -22.30
C GLY A 50 -12.52 -13.11 -23.04
N ARG A 51 -12.26 -11.97 -22.38
CA ARG A 51 -11.81 -10.75 -23.08
C ARG A 51 -10.73 -10.02 -22.31
N GLN A 52 -9.63 -9.72 -23.01
CA GLN A 52 -8.57 -8.86 -22.49
C GLN A 52 -8.98 -7.40 -22.55
N LEU A 53 -8.38 -6.59 -21.67
CA LEU A 53 -8.54 -5.13 -21.72
C LEU A 53 -7.77 -4.59 -22.92
N ALA A 54 -8.33 -3.58 -23.59
CA ALA A 54 -7.60 -2.74 -24.53
C ALA A 54 -6.56 -1.90 -23.75
N TRP A 55 -5.43 -1.56 -24.38
CA TRP A 55 -4.33 -0.84 -23.73
C TRP A 55 -4.77 0.53 -23.21
N GLU A 56 -5.58 1.26 -23.97
CA GLU A 56 -6.11 2.57 -23.61
C GLU A 56 -7.00 2.47 -22.36
N ARG A 57 -7.82 1.42 -22.28
CA ARG A 57 -8.66 1.17 -21.11
C ARG A 57 -7.81 0.80 -19.89
N ALA A 58 -6.77 -0.02 -20.07
CA ALA A 58 -5.87 -0.40 -18.99
C ALA A 58 -5.10 0.83 -18.46
N LEU A 59 -4.54 1.65 -19.35
CA LEU A 59 -3.84 2.89 -19.02
C LEU A 59 -4.72 3.83 -18.19
N ARG A 60 -5.94 4.09 -18.67
CA ARG A 60 -6.90 4.95 -17.95
C ARG A 60 -7.19 4.40 -16.55
N LEU A 61 -7.47 3.11 -16.41
CA LEU A 61 -7.76 2.50 -15.10
C LEU A 61 -6.53 2.57 -14.18
N MET A 62 -5.31 2.41 -14.69
CA MET A 62 -4.08 2.55 -13.90
C MET A 62 -3.92 3.98 -13.39
N GLN A 63 -4.07 4.98 -14.26
CA GLN A 63 -3.98 6.39 -13.89
C GLN A 63 -5.08 6.79 -12.89
N GLU A 64 -6.33 6.37 -13.13
CA GLU A 64 -7.45 6.58 -12.20
C GLU A 64 -7.14 5.97 -10.82
N THR A 65 -6.58 4.76 -10.78
CA THR A 65 -6.22 4.06 -9.54
C THR A 65 -5.12 4.79 -8.77
N LEU A 66 -4.05 5.20 -9.46
CA LEU A 66 -2.93 5.92 -8.84
C LEU A 66 -3.37 7.29 -8.28
N ASN A 67 -4.34 7.93 -8.94
CA ASN A 67 -4.90 9.20 -8.49
C ASN A 67 -5.86 9.10 -7.29
N LEU A 68 -6.20 7.89 -6.81
CA LEU A 68 -7.06 7.74 -5.62
C LEU A 68 -6.34 8.08 -4.32
N ALA A 69 -5.02 7.93 -4.26
CA ALA A 69 -4.21 8.19 -3.07
C ALA A 69 -2.81 8.72 -3.44
N PRO A 70 -2.73 9.89 -4.10
CA PRO A 70 -1.48 10.41 -4.68
C PRO A 70 -0.41 10.70 -3.64
N PHE A 71 -0.79 10.97 -2.39
CA PHE A 71 0.13 11.32 -1.31
C PHE A 71 0.36 10.18 -0.30
N ASN A 72 -0.27 9.02 -0.51
CA ASN A 72 -0.12 7.87 0.38
C ASN A 72 -0.05 6.55 -0.40
N PRO A 73 1.09 6.27 -1.07
CA PRO A 73 1.27 5.05 -1.86
C PRO A 73 1.22 3.78 -1.00
N ALA A 74 1.59 3.85 0.28
CA ALA A 74 1.54 2.70 1.19
C ALA A 74 0.09 2.31 1.54
N ALA A 75 -0.81 3.28 1.76
CA ALA A 75 -2.24 3.01 1.91
C ALA A 75 -2.82 2.41 0.63
N LEU A 76 -2.44 2.93 -0.54
CA LEU A 76 -2.90 2.41 -1.82
C LEU A 76 -2.47 0.96 -2.03
N GLU A 77 -1.20 0.64 -1.78
CA GLU A 77 -0.67 -0.72 -1.87
C GLU A 77 -1.49 -1.69 -1.01
N SER A 78 -1.64 -1.40 0.28
CA SER A 78 -2.38 -2.26 1.21
C SER A 78 -3.86 -2.38 0.80
N ALA A 79 -4.50 -1.30 0.35
CA ALA A 79 -5.87 -1.35 -0.10
C ALA A 79 -6.07 -2.18 -1.38
N LEU A 80 -5.10 -2.15 -2.30
CA LEU A 80 -5.11 -3.00 -3.49
C LEU A 80 -4.98 -4.48 -3.12
N VAL A 81 -4.06 -4.81 -2.21
CA VAL A 81 -3.87 -6.19 -1.71
C VAL A 81 -5.15 -6.72 -1.06
N ASP A 82 -5.74 -5.95 -0.14
CA ASP A 82 -6.99 -6.31 0.54
C ASP A 82 -8.15 -6.49 -0.46
N THR A 83 -8.21 -5.61 -1.48
CA THR A 83 -9.23 -5.70 -2.52
C THR A 83 -9.07 -6.97 -3.35
N ILE A 84 -7.86 -7.32 -3.75
CA ILE A 84 -7.60 -8.54 -4.53
C ILE A 84 -7.98 -9.77 -3.72
N ALA A 85 -7.55 -9.86 -2.46
CA ALA A 85 -7.88 -10.98 -1.59
C ALA A 85 -9.40 -11.17 -1.45
N ALA A 86 -10.15 -10.09 -1.21
CA ALA A 86 -11.60 -10.13 -1.12
C ALA A 86 -12.28 -10.55 -2.45
N MET A 87 -11.71 -10.17 -3.59
CA MET A 87 -12.26 -10.57 -4.90
C MET A 87 -11.92 -12.02 -5.26
N ASP A 88 -10.76 -12.52 -4.87
CA ASP A 88 -10.40 -13.92 -5.08
C ASP A 88 -11.23 -14.85 -4.18
N GLU A 89 -11.54 -14.44 -2.95
CA GLU A 89 -12.49 -15.17 -2.09
C GLU A 89 -13.87 -15.25 -2.75
N LYS A 90 -14.40 -14.13 -3.25
CA LYS A 90 -15.68 -14.11 -4.00
C LYS A 90 -15.64 -14.96 -5.26
N ARG A 91 -14.49 -15.07 -5.91
CA ARG A 91 -14.30 -15.95 -7.07
C ARG A 91 -14.36 -17.41 -6.66
N GLY A 92 -13.74 -17.79 -5.55
CA GLY A 92 -13.84 -19.14 -4.97
C GLY A 92 -15.27 -19.54 -4.63
N GLN A 93 -16.11 -18.57 -4.23
CA GLN A 93 -17.54 -18.77 -3.94
C GLN A 93 -18.45 -18.72 -5.19
N GLY A 94 -17.89 -18.54 -6.40
CA GLY A 94 -18.64 -18.49 -7.65
C GLY A 94 -19.42 -17.19 -7.92
N GLY A 95 -19.27 -16.17 -7.07
CA GLY A 95 -20.00 -14.90 -7.15
C GLY A 95 -19.24 -13.76 -7.82
N PHE A 96 -18.02 -13.99 -8.31
CA PHE A 96 -17.18 -12.92 -8.86
C PHE A 96 -17.72 -12.39 -10.18
N LYS A 97 -17.90 -11.06 -10.24
CA LYS A 97 -18.15 -10.31 -11.46
C LYS A 97 -17.02 -9.30 -11.68
N PRO A 98 -16.60 -9.05 -12.92
CA PRO A 98 -15.61 -8.03 -13.21
C PRO A 98 -16.03 -6.67 -12.66
N LEU A 99 -15.04 -5.91 -12.17
CA LEU A 99 -15.29 -4.57 -11.64
C LEU A 99 -15.72 -3.63 -12.77
N ALA A 100 -16.70 -2.78 -12.47
CA ALA A 100 -17.16 -1.73 -13.37
C ALA A 100 -16.50 -0.38 -13.09
N ASN A 101 -16.09 -0.12 -11.84
CA ASN A 101 -15.53 1.14 -11.36
C ASN A 101 -14.68 0.92 -10.09
N HIS A 102 -14.11 2.00 -9.56
CA HIS A 102 -13.23 2.00 -8.39
C HIS A 102 -13.95 2.18 -7.04
N ASN A 103 -15.28 2.15 -6.98
CA ASN A 103 -16.02 2.50 -5.75
C ASN A 103 -15.69 1.57 -4.58
N TYR A 104 -15.48 0.28 -4.84
CA TYR A 104 -15.06 -0.65 -3.79
C TYR A 104 -13.65 -0.29 -3.27
N LEU A 105 -12.69 -0.04 -4.17
CA LEU A 105 -11.33 0.32 -3.79
C LEU A 105 -11.30 1.62 -2.99
N LYS A 106 -12.09 2.65 -3.36
CA LYS A 106 -12.20 3.90 -2.60
C LYS A 106 -12.57 3.65 -1.13
N ARG A 107 -13.57 2.79 -0.89
CA ARG A 107 -13.98 2.40 0.48
C ARG A 107 -12.88 1.64 1.22
N VAL A 108 -12.13 0.78 0.53
CA VAL A 108 -11.01 0.05 1.14
C VAL A 108 -9.89 1.02 1.51
N ILE A 109 -9.54 1.97 0.64
CA ILE A 109 -8.55 3.02 0.91
C ILE A 109 -8.93 3.81 2.17
N GLU A 110 -10.18 4.28 2.28
CA GLU A 110 -10.66 4.98 3.49
C GLU A 110 -10.39 4.18 4.78
N SER A 111 -10.72 2.88 4.77
CA SER A 111 -10.50 2.00 5.93
C SER A 111 -9.02 1.70 6.19
N THR A 112 -8.20 1.57 5.15
CA THR A 112 -6.76 1.32 5.26
C THR A 112 -6.03 2.56 5.77
N THR A 113 -6.36 3.74 5.27
CA THR A 113 -5.79 5.01 5.75
C THR A 113 -6.11 5.23 7.22
N ALA A 114 -7.36 5.06 7.64
CA ALA A 114 -7.74 5.19 9.06
C ALA A 114 -6.97 4.20 9.96
N ARG A 115 -6.75 2.97 9.49
CA ARG A 115 -5.98 1.95 10.22
C ARG A 115 -4.50 2.31 10.35
N GLN A 116 -3.92 2.89 9.31
CA GLN A 116 -2.53 3.36 9.31
C GLN A 116 -2.35 4.56 10.25
N GLU A 117 -3.26 5.54 10.20
CA GLU A 117 -3.25 6.68 11.11
C GLU A 117 -3.36 6.23 12.58
N ALA A 118 -4.26 5.30 12.87
CA ALA A 118 -4.38 4.69 14.19
C ALA A 118 -3.07 3.99 14.61
N ALA A 119 -2.45 3.20 13.73
CA ALA A 119 -1.19 2.52 14.02
C ALA A 119 -0.04 3.52 14.27
N SER A 120 0.06 4.59 13.48
CA SER A 120 1.07 5.65 13.67
C SER A 120 0.90 6.38 15.01
N SER A 121 -0.34 6.61 15.45
CA SER A 121 -0.62 7.26 16.74
C SER A 121 -0.19 6.43 17.96
N LEU A 122 -0.23 5.10 17.86
CA LEU A 122 0.21 4.19 18.94
C LEU A 122 1.73 4.16 19.11
N VAL A 123 2.48 4.38 18.03
CA VAL A 123 3.95 4.43 18.03
C VAL A 123 4.48 5.76 18.59
N GLN A 124 3.64 6.81 18.64
CA GLN A 124 4.00 8.14 19.17
C GLN A 124 3.82 8.29 20.69
N THR A 125 3.80 7.20 21.47
CA THR A 125 3.91 7.34 22.94
C THR A 125 5.33 7.80 23.27
N PRO A 126 5.55 9.00 23.82
CA PRO A 126 6.89 9.44 24.19
C PRO A 126 7.41 8.56 25.33
N LEU A 127 8.62 8.03 25.17
CA LEU A 127 9.47 7.59 26.29
C LEU A 127 10.02 8.83 27.02
N ASP A 128 9.17 9.78 27.40
CA ASP A 128 9.53 10.91 28.26
C ASP A 128 8.67 10.86 29.51
N GLY A 129 9.18 10.11 30.46
CA GLY A 129 8.60 9.92 31.77
C GLY A 129 9.51 9.12 32.69
N ALA A 130 10.83 9.36 32.65
CA ALA A 130 11.65 9.02 33.80
C ALA A 130 11.07 9.79 35.00
N PRO A 131 10.62 9.12 36.08
CA PRO A 131 10.12 9.84 37.24
C PRO A 131 11.24 10.74 37.77
N PRO A 132 10.95 12.00 38.17
CA PRO A 132 11.99 12.84 38.73
C PRO A 132 12.59 12.09 39.92
N ALA A 133 13.92 11.95 39.91
CA ALA A 133 14.66 11.35 41.01
C ALA A 133 14.22 12.01 42.31
N ARG A 134 13.53 11.26 43.18
CA ARG A 134 13.08 11.77 44.47
C ARG A 134 14.32 12.05 45.30
N VAL A 135 14.65 13.32 45.47
CA VAL A 135 15.59 13.75 46.51
C VAL A 135 14.94 13.38 47.86
N PRO A 136 15.55 12.51 48.67
CA PRO A 136 14.95 12.09 49.93
C PRO A 136 14.91 13.27 50.91
N LYS A 137 13.72 13.76 51.25
CA LYS A 137 13.50 14.74 52.33
C LYS A 137 13.60 14.10 53.73
N SER A 138 14.61 13.27 53.98
CA SER A 138 14.89 12.74 55.32
C SER A 138 16.26 13.24 55.79
N LYS A 139 16.37 13.53 57.10
CA LYS A 139 17.62 14.00 57.73
C LYS A 139 18.80 13.05 57.47
N SER A 140 18.51 11.76 57.28
CA SER A 140 19.49 10.74 56.94
C SER A 140 19.99 10.82 55.50
N GLY A 141 19.14 11.23 54.55
CA GLY A 141 19.52 11.36 53.13
C GLY A 141 20.43 12.56 52.84
N GLN A 142 20.31 13.63 53.63
CA GLN A 142 21.16 14.82 53.50
C GLN A 142 22.58 14.59 54.05
N ALA A 143 22.75 13.69 55.03
CA ALA A 143 24.06 13.36 55.60
C ALA A 143 24.95 12.56 54.63
N VAL A 144 24.36 11.72 53.78
CA VAL A 144 25.11 10.91 52.79
C VAL A 144 25.68 11.80 51.68
N VAL A 145 24.90 12.78 51.20
CA VAL A 145 25.33 13.73 50.17
C VAL A 145 26.42 14.68 50.68
N ALA A 146 26.39 15.05 51.98
CA ALA A 146 27.42 15.88 52.59
C ALA A 146 28.78 15.15 52.72
N LEU A 147 28.77 13.83 52.94
CA LEU A 147 29.99 13.02 53.04
C LEU A 147 30.65 12.76 51.68
N GLU A 148 29.85 12.67 50.61
CA GLU A 148 30.36 12.51 49.24
C GLU A 148 31.03 13.78 48.70
N GLY A 149 30.68 14.96 49.21
CA GLY A 149 31.28 16.25 48.84
C GLY A 149 32.66 16.55 49.47
N MET A 150 33.07 15.80 50.50
CA MET A 150 34.34 16.02 51.22
C MET A 150 35.51 15.18 50.68
N LYS A 151 35.33 14.50 49.54
CA LYS A 151 36.35 13.61 48.96
C LYS A 151 37.08 14.22 47.75
N ARG A 152 37.45 15.51 47.84
CA ARG A 152 38.41 16.16 46.94
C ARG A 152 39.55 16.76 47.73
#